data_AF-A0A955SRK0-F1
#
_entry.id   AF-A0A955SRK0-F1
#
_cell.length_a   1.000
_cell.length_b   1.000
_cell.length_c   1.000
_cell.angle_alpha   90.00
_cell.angle_beta   90.00
_cell.angle_gamma   90.00
#
_symmetry.space_group_name_H-M   'P 1'
#
loop_
_entity.id
_entity.type
_entity.pdbx_description
1 polymer ?
#
loop_
_entity_poly.entity_id
_entity_poly.type
_entity_poly.pdbx_seq_one_letter_code
_entity_poly.pdbx_strand_id
1 'polypeptide(L)'
;MFQVVDLNTFLKIDFYLGENIRGAFDRTVRENLIGEGIYPTISKEDAIVSKVLWVSKGSGRSEQDVASMLNAPEPFDLALVENLCEQLGILDHFNRIRKKMEEGGIF
;
A
#
# COMPACT_ATOMS: atom_id res chain seq x y z
N MET A 1 -0.62 4.26 16.20
CA MET A 1 -0.19 5.24 15.17
C MET A 1 -0.02 6.58 15.85
N PHE A 2 1.08 7.27 15.57
CA PHE A 2 1.27 8.67 15.97
C PHE A 2 1.93 9.43 14.82
N GLN A 3 1.88 10.76 14.85
CA GLN A 3 2.44 11.60 13.81
C GLN A 3 3.39 12.62 14.42
N VAL A 4 4.46 12.94 13.70
CA VAL A 4 5.36 14.04 14.02
C VAL A 4 5.28 15.05 12.88
N VAL A 5 5.15 16.33 13.22
CA VAL A 5 5.11 17.44 12.27
C VAL A 5 6.20 18.42 12.64
N ASP A 6 7.12 18.69 11.72
CA ASP A 6 8.04 19.82 11.84
C ASP A 6 7.31 21.09 11.39
N LEU A 7 7.15 22.04 12.30
CA LEU A 7 6.42 23.29 12.05
C LEU A 7 7.22 24.30 11.23
N ASN A 8 8.55 24.12 11.08
CA ASN A 8 9.37 25.01 10.26
C ASN A 8 9.37 24.61 8.79
N THR A 9 9.49 23.30 8.50
CA THR A 9 9.52 22.76 7.14
C THR A 9 8.15 22.26 6.65
N PHE A 10 7.17 22.16 7.56
CA PHE A 10 5.88 21.50 7.32
C PHE A 10 6.01 20.03 6.88
N LEU A 11 7.15 19.40 7.17
CA LEU A 11 7.33 17.96 6.97
C LEU A 11 6.51 17.19 8.01
N LYS A 12 5.65 16.30 7.52
CA LYS A 12 4.87 15.37 8.34
C LYS A 12 5.36 13.93 8.14
N ILE A 13 5.55 13.22 9.24
CA ILE A 13 5.88 11.79 9.27
C ILE A 13 4.84 11.05 10.10
N ASP A 14 4.18 10.06 9.48
CA ASP A 14 3.26 9.16 10.14
C ASP A 14 3.99 7.87 10.58
N PHE A 15 3.93 7.57 11.87
CA PHE A 15 4.54 6.37 12.45
C PHE A 15 3.49 5.30 12.76
N TYR A 16 3.72 4.12 12.21
CA TYR A 16 2.98 2.90 12.50
C TYR A 16 3.86 1.98 13.34
N LEU A 17 3.34 1.55 14.48
CA LEU A 17 4.05 0.66 15.39
C LEU A 17 3.66 -0.77 15.10
N GLY A 18 4.67 -1.64 15.01
CA GLY A 18 4.48 -3.06 14.76
C GLY A 18 4.14 -3.38 13.30
N GLU A 19 3.70 -4.60 13.10
CA GLU A 19 3.44 -5.17 11.79
C GLU A 19 1.93 -5.23 11.54
N ASN A 20 1.42 -4.38 10.65
CA ASN A 20 0.00 -4.38 10.27
C ASN A 20 -0.33 -5.49 9.25
N ILE A 21 0.66 -5.97 8.52
CA ILE A 21 0.54 -7.04 7.52
C ILE A 21 1.60 -8.07 7.87
N ARG A 22 1.19 -9.27 8.29
CA ARG A 22 2.10 -10.27 8.84
C ARG A 22 3.23 -10.66 7.86
N GLY A 23 4.47 -10.69 8.34
CA GLY A 23 5.68 -10.94 7.56
C GLY A 23 6.10 -9.82 6.60
N ALA A 24 5.48 -8.64 6.64
CA ALA A 24 5.86 -7.50 5.79
C ALA A 24 7.31 -7.05 6.06
N PHE A 25 7.80 -7.17 7.29
CA PHE A 25 9.21 -6.88 7.57
C PHE A 25 10.17 -7.91 6.96
N ASP A 26 9.73 -9.16 6.79
CA ASP A 26 10.55 -10.20 6.13
C ASP A 26 10.59 -10.01 4.60
N ARG A 27 9.62 -9.27 4.05
CA ARG A 27 9.49 -8.96 2.61
C ARG A 27 10.02 -7.56 2.25
N THR A 28 10.79 -6.94 3.13
CA THR A 28 11.36 -5.61 2.91
C THR A 28 12.29 -5.62 1.69
N VAL A 29 12.11 -4.66 0.79
CA VAL A 29 12.97 -4.44 -0.38
C VAL A 29 13.92 -3.26 -0.15
N ARG A 30 14.95 -3.13 -0.99
CA ARG A 30 15.95 -2.04 -0.89
C ARG A 30 15.84 -1.13 -2.09
N GLU A 31 15.40 0.10 -1.87
CA GLU A 31 15.10 1.06 -2.93
C GLU A 31 15.77 2.41 -2.69
N ASN A 32 16.08 3.11 -3.79
CA ASN A 32 16.52 4.50 -3.72
C ASN A 32 15.29 5.42 -3.79
N LEU A 33 14.79 5.84 -2.62
CA LEU A 33 13.59 6.67 -2.51
C LEU A 33 13.90 8.18 -2.55
N ILE A 34 14.94 8.62 -1.83
CA ILE A 34 15.23 10.04 -1.62
C ILE A 34 16.75 10.24 -1.59
N GLY A 35 17.24 11.04 -2.52
CA GLY A 35 18.67 11.37 -2.65
C GLY A 35 19.49 10.20 -3.20
N GLU A 36 20.63 9.94 -2.57
CA GLU A 36 21.58 8.90 -2.99
C GLU A 36 21.53 7.65 -2.08
N GLY A 37 20.59 7.58 -1.15
CA GLY A 37 20.51 6.51 -0.15
C GLY A 37 19.67 5.31 -0.62
N ILE A 38 20.12 4.10 -0.27
CA ILE A 38 19.33 2.86 -0.43
C ILE A 38 18.69 2.54 0.93
N TYR A 39 17.37 2.54 0.98
CA TYR A 39 16.61 2.36 2.22
C TYR A 39 15.81 1.06 2.20
N PRO A 40 15.60 0.42 3.36
CA PRO A 40 14.60 -0.62 3.50
C PRO A 40 13.20 -0.03 3.30
N THR A 41 12.45 -0.58 2.35
CA THR A 41 11.09 -0.17 2.02
C THR A 41 10.18 -1.40 1.99
N ILE A 42 8.87 -1.19 2.14
CA ILE A 42 7.90 -2.27 2.01
C ILE A 42 7.86 -2.76 0.57
N SER A 43 7.56 -4.04 0.37
CA SER A 43 7.31 -4.59 -0.97
C SER A 43 6.11 -3.90 -1.64
N LYS A 44 6.03 -4.00 -2.98
CA LYS A 44 4.87 -3.50 -3.74
C LYS A 44 3.58 -4.20 -3.31
N GLU A 45 3.65 -5.50 -3.02
CA GLU A 45 2.54 -6.31 -2.52
C GLU A 45 2.03 -5.79 -1.18
N ASP A 46 2.94 -5.58 -0.21
CA ASP A 46 2.59 -5.05 1.11
C ASP A 46 2.08 -3.60 1.03
N ALA A 47 2.59 -2.80 0.09
CA ALA A 47 2.09 -1.45 -0.19
C ALA A 47 0.65 -1.47 -0.72
N ILE A 48 0.35 -2.36 -1.67
CA ILE A 48 -1.01 -2.57 -2.20
C ILE A 48 -1.95 -2.97 -1.06
N VAL A 49 -1.61 -4.01 -0.30
CA VAL A 49 -2.44 -4.51 0.81
C VAL A 49 -2.69 -3.42 1.86
N SER A 50 -1.65 -2.64 2.19
CA SER A 50 -1.76 -1.50 3.11
C SER A 50 -2.78 -0.46 2.63
N LYS A 51 -2.79 -0.14 1.32
CA LYS A 51 -3.78 0.78 0.75
C LYS A 51 -5.19 0.19 0.69
N VAL A 52 -5.34 -1.10 0.39
CA VAL A 52 -6.64 -1.78 0.46
C VAL A 52 -7.20 -1.74 1.90
N LEU A 53 -6.34 -1.91 2.92
CA LEU A 53 -6.74 -1.76 4.32
C LEU A 53 -7.23 -0.34 4.65
N TRP A 54 -6.71 0.70 3.98
CA TRP A 54 -7.23 2.05 4.12
C TRP A 54 -8.56 2.26 3.39
N VAL A 55 -8.76 1.58 2.26
CA VAL A 55 -10.04 1.56 1.55
C VAL A 55 -11.14 0.96 2.43
N SER A 56 -10.86 -0.16 3.12
CA SER A 56 -11.83 -0.75 4.06
C SER A 56 -12.18 0.17 5.23
N LYS A 57 -11.33 1.15 5.53
CA LYS A 57 -11.55 2.22 6.52
C LYS A 57 -12.20 3.48 5.93
N GLY A 58 -12.66 3.44 4.68
CA GLY A 58 -13.36 4.54 4.02
C GLY A 58 -12.46 5.56 3.32
N SER A 59 -11.18 5.26 3.10
CA SER A 59 -10.28 6.15 2.36
C SER A 59 -10.47 6.02 0.85
N GLY A 60 -11.29 6.92 0.26
CA GLY A 60 -11.47 6.97 -1.20
C GLY A 60 -10.17 7.25 -1.97
N ARG A 61 -9.28 8.09 -1.43
CA ARG A 61 -7.96 8.36 -2.02
C ARG A 61 -7.10 7.10 -2.16
N SER A 62 -7.24 6.16 -1.22
CA SER A 62 -6.47 4.91 -1.26
C SER A 62 -6.93 3.98 -2.38
N GLU A 63 -8.17 4.12 -2.90
CA GLU A 63 -8.61 3.34 -4.07
C GLU A 63 -7.81 3.71 -5.32
N GLN A 64 -7.58 5.02 -5.52
CA GLN A 64 -6.79 5.53 -6.63
C GLN A 64 -5.32 5.12 -6.50
N ASP A 65 -4.76 5.14 -5.27
CA ASP A 65 -3.41 4.65 -5.00
C ASP A 65 -3.28 3.16 -5.38
N VAL A 66 -4.23 2.30 -4.99
CA VAL A 66 -4.25 0.87 -5.36
C VAL A 66 -4.31 0.70 -6.87
N ALA A 67 -5.24 1.37 -7.55
CA ALA A 67 -5.38 1.27 -9.00
C ALA A 67 -4.09 1.71 -9.73
N SER A 68 -3.46 2.78 -9.25
CA SER A 68 -2.18 3.26 -9.80
C SER A 68 -1.06 2.25 -9.63
N MET A 69 -0.93 1.62 -8.46
CA MET A 69 0.09 0.60 -8.21
C MET A 69 -0.14 -0.67 -9.05
N LEU A 70 -1.39 -1.08 -9.26
CA LEU A 70 -1.74 -2.23 -10.09
C LEU A 70 -1.44 -2.00 -11.58
N ASN A 71 -1.57 -0.76 -12.06
CA ASN A 71 -1.23 -0.38 -13.44
C ASN A 71 0.26 -0.08 -13.64
N ALA A 72 1.02 0.13 -12.56
CA ALA A 72 2.43 0.45 -12.65
C ALA A 72 3.22 -0.77 -13.20
N PRO A 73 4.20 -0.56 -14.08
CA PRO A 73 4.81 -1.62 -14.90
C PRO A 73 5.65 -2.62 -14.10
N GLU A 74 5.98 -2.31 -12.85
CA GLU A 74 6.78 -3.20 -12.01
C GLU A 74 5.98 -4.47 -11.70
N PRO A 75 6.58 -5.65 -11.83
CA PRO A 75 5.90 -6.90 -11.50
C PRO A 75 5.58 -6.95 -10.00
N PHE A 76 4.51 -7.66 -9.66
CA PHE A 76 4.15 -8.01 -8.30
C PHE A 76 3.46 -9.39 -8.29
N ASP A 77 3.50 -10.07 -7.16
CA ASP A 77 2.81 -11.34 -6.96
C ASP A 77 1.34 -11.09 -6.59
N LEU A 78 0.46 -11.25 -7.58
CA LEU A 78 -0.98 -11.10 -7.39
C LEU A 78 -1.55 -12.13 -6.40
N ALA A 79 -1.07 -13.38 -6.44
CA ALA A 79 -1.57 -14.44 -5.56
C ALA A 79 -1.21 -14.14 -4.10
N LEU A 80 -0.02 -13.58 -3.85
CA LEU A 80 0.36 -13.12 -2.53
C LEU A 80 -0.54 -11.97 -2.04
N VAL A 81 -0.81 -10.97 -2.88
CA VAL A 81 -1.71 -9.85 -2.54
C VAL A 81 -3.11 -10.35 -2.19
N GLU A 82 -3.67 -11.27 -2.99
CA GLU A 82 -4.98 -11.87 -2.74
C GLU A 82 -4.98 -12.62 -1.40
N ASN A 83 -3.96 -13.44 -1.13
CA ASN A 83 -3.84 -14.18 0.12
C ASN A 83 -3.74 -13.26 1.34
N LEU A 84 -2.90 -12.22 1.29
CA LEU A 84 -2.77 -11.25 2.38
C LEU A 84 -4.08 -10.46 2.60
N CYS A 85 -4.77 -10.08 1.51
CA CYS A 85 -6.08 -9.45 1.61
C CYS A 85 -7.13 -10.39 2.23
N GLU A 86 -7.10 -11.67 1.91
CA GLU A 86 -7.98 -12.69 2.49
C GLU A 86 -7.72 -12.86 3.99
N GLN A 87 -6.46 -13.00 4.40
CA GLN A 87 -6.06 -13.11 5.81
C GLN A 87 -6.51 -11.91 6.65
N LEU A 88 -6.55 -10.72 6.05
CA LEU A 88 -6.99 -9.49 6.70
C LEU A 88 -8.50 -9.21 6.57
N GLY A 89 -9.25 -10.07 5.87
CA GLY A 89 -10.69 -9.88 5.66
C GLY A 89 -11.04 -8.67 4.77
N ILE A 90 -10.15 -8.27 3.87
CA ILE A 90 -10.30 -7.09 2.99
C ILE A 90 -10.33 -7.43 1.49
N LEU A 91 -10.36 -8.71 1.15
CA LEU A 91 -10.31 -9.19 -0.24
C LEU A 91 -11.43 -8.60 -1.13
N ASP A 92 -12.63 -8.42 -0.59
CA ASP A 92 -13.76 -7.82 -1.34
C ASP A 92 -13.45 -6.39 -1.80
N HIS A 93 -12.73 -5.61 -0.99
CA HIS A 93 -12.32 -4.26 -1.39
C HIS A 93 -11.31 -4.28 -2.54
N PHE A 94 -10.36 -5.23 -2.51
CA PHE A 94 -9.38 -5.42 -3.57
C PHE A 94 -10.05 -5.83 -4.89
N ASN A 95 -10.93 -6.84 -4.83
CA ASN A 95 -11.65 -7.34 -6.00
C ASN A 95 -12.57 -6.28 -6.62
N ARG A 96 -13.23 -5.46 -5.79
CA ARG A 96 -14.04 -4.34 -6.27
C ARG A 96 -13.21 -3.32 -7.06
N ILE A 97 -12.01 -2.97 -6.58
CA ILE A 97 -11.12 -2.04 -7.28
C ILE A 97 -10.71 -2.63 -8.62
N ARG A 98 -10.23 -3.89 -8.65
CA ARG A 98 -9.84 -4.57 -9.88
C ARG A 98 -10.96 -4.64 -10.91
N LYS A 99 -12.16 -5.04 -10.49
CA LYS A 99 -13.34 -5.09 -11.36
C LYS A 99 -13.63 -3.72 -11.98
N LYS A 100 -13.61 -2.66 -11.17
CA LYS A 100 -13.83 -1.29 -11.67
C LYS A 100 -12.74 -0.87 -12.67
N MET A 101 -11.48 -1.31 -12.50
CA MET A 101 -10.41 -1.05 -13.48
C MET A 101 -10.67 -1.77 -14.80
N GLU A 102 -11.08 -3.04 -14.76
CA GLU A 102 -11.42 -3.84 -15.96
C GLU A 102 -12.59 -3.24 -16.74
N GLU A 103 -13.55 -2.63 -16.03
CA GLU A 103 -14.70 -1.92 -16.61
C GLU A 103 -14.35 -0.51 -17.15
N GLY A 104 -13.08 -0.08 -17.08
CA GLY A 104 -12.64 1.24 -17.54
C GLY A 104 -13.06 2.38 -16.60
N GLY A 105 -13.34 2.08 -15.33
CA GLY A 105 -13.76 3.04 -14.34
C GLY A 105 -12.65 4.07 -14.01
N ILE A 106 -13.06 5.33 -13.82
CA ILE A 106 -12.18 6.42 -13.42
C ILE A 106 -12.04 6.42 -11.88
N PHE A 107 -10.82 6.59 -11.38
CA PHE A 107 -10.45 6.64 -9.96
C PHE A 107 -9.95 8.02 -9.56
#